data_AF-A0A356C1A9-F1
#
_entry.id   AF-A0A356C1A9-F1
#
_cell.length_a   1.000
_cell.length_b   1.000
_cell.length_c   1.000
_cell.angle_alpha   90.00
_cell.angle_beta   90.00
_cell.angle_gamma   90.00
#
_symmetry.space_group_name_H-M   'P 1'
#
loop_
_entity.id
_entity.type
_entity.pdbx_description
1 polymer ?
#
loop_
_entity_poly.entity_id
_entity_poly.type
_entity_poly.pdbx_seq_one_letter_code
_entity_poly.pdbx_strand_id
1 'polypeptide(L)'
;MNYPQLTGPCQPDDTVLLNTTADALQLGTGGWHYVLAICGRERSLSKCGHIMKLRYTPLQGRTLSVEEEESPYHEVMKGAQSLQGLPVAVGTLHSMLAPLAWTIQ
;
A
#
# COMPACT_ATOMS: atom_id res chain seq x y z
N MET A 1 -6.34 6.32 12.86
CA MET A 1 -5.68 5.10 12.36
C MET A 1 -4.21 5.39 12.09
N ASN A 2 -3.32 4.48 12.49
CA ASN A 2 -1.88 4.62 12.29
C ASN A 2 -1.36 3.43 11.45
N TYR A 3 -0.37 3.68 10.60
CA TYR A 3 0.34 2.66 9.82
C TYR A 3 1.81 2.58 10.29
N PRO A 4 2.14 1.76 11.30
CA PRO A 4 3.46 1.79 11.93
C PRO A 4 4.65 1.50 11.00
N GLN A 5 4.41 0.81 9.89
CA GLN A 5 5.44 0.59 8.86
C GLN A 5 5.84 1.90 8.17
N LEU A 6 4.90 2.83 8.00
CA LEU A 6 5.10 4.13 7.36
C LEU A 6 5.57 5.19 8.36
N THR A 7 4.93 5.27 9.53
CA THR A 7 5.09 6.38 10.49
C THR A 7 5.78 5.98 11.79
N GLY A 8 5.91 4.68 12.06
CA GLY A 8 6.36 4.13 13.34
C GLY A 8 5.22 3.89 14.35
N PRO A 9 5.47 3.12 15.41
CA PRO A 9 4.52 2.98 16.51
C PRO A 9 4.42 4.29 17.28
N CYS A 10 3.19 4.74 17.55
CA CYS A 10 2.95 5.87 18.44
C CYS A 10 3.15 5.44 19.90
N GLN A 11 3.67 6.34 20.71
CA GLN A 11 3.80 6.20 22.15
C GLN A 11 2.99 7.30 22.84
N PRO A 12 2.63 7.15 24.13
CA PRO A 12 2.15 8.27 24.92
C PRO A 12 3.08 9.49 24.79
N ASP A 13 2.50 10.68 24.82
CA ASP A 13 3.19 11.97 24.67
C ASP A 13 3.80 12.27 23.29
N ASP A 14 3.63 11.38 22.30
CA ASP A 14 3.98 11.69 20.91
C ASP A 14 3.11 12.80 20.33
N THR A 15 3.75 13.82 19.77
CA THR A 15 3.08 14.80 18.91
C THR A 15 3.02 14.25 17.49
N VAL A 16 1.82 14.22 16.90
CA VAL A 16 1.60 13.62 15.57
C VAL A 16 0.90 14.58 14.63
N LEU A 17 1.23 14.49 13.34
CA LEU A 17 0.48 15.16 12.27
C LEU A 17 -0.67 14.25 11.82
N LEU A 18 -1.89 14.77 11.82
CA LEU A 18 -3.10 14.03 11.41
C LEU A 18 -3.69 14.60 10.13
N ASN A 19 -4.14 13.72 9.24
CA ASN A 19 -5.16 14.05 8.24
C ASN A 19 -6.53 13.88 8.89
N THR A 20 -7.27 14.98 9.04
CA THR A 20 -8.61 15.02 9.64
C THR A 20 -9.73 15.24 8.62
N THR A 21 -9.40 15.28 7.32
CA THR A 21 -10.32 15.70 6.25
C THR A 21 -11.63 14.93 6.27
N ALA A 22 -11.57 13.62 6.50
CA ALA A 22 -12.75 12.79 6.37
C ALA A 22 -13.77 12.98 7.50
N ASP A 23 -13.32 13.34 8.70
CA ASP A 23 -14.18 13.74 9.82
C ASP A 23 -14.71 15.17 9.63
N ALA A 24 -13.83 16.09 9.20
CA ALA A 24 -14.21 17.46 8.90
C ALA A 24 -15.30 17.55 7.80
N LEU A 25 -15.29 16.60 6.85
CA LEU A 25 -16.30 16.46 5.81
C LEU A 25 -17.47 15.53 6.17
N GLN A 26 -17.51 14.98 7.40
CA GLN A 26 -18.55 14.08 7.89
C GLN A 26 -18.85 12.89 6.95
N LEU A 27 -17.81 12.26 6.38
CA LEU A 27 -17.94 11.17 5.39
C LEU A 27 -18.51 9.85 5.95
N GLY A 28 -18.99 9.83 7.20
CA GLY A 28 -19.54 8.65 7.86
C GLY A 28 -18.53 7.49 7.90
N THR A 29 -18.91 6.34 7.34
CA THR A 29 -18.10 5.11 7.33
C THR A 29 -16.81 5.23 6.51
N GLY A 30 -16.69 6.25 5.65
CA GLY A 30 -15.49 6.51 4.88
C GLY A 30 -14.41 7.29 5.63
N GLY A 31 -14.71 7.80 6.84
CA GLY A 31 -13.87 8.80 7.48
C GLY A 31 -13.08 8.33 8.69
N TRP A 32 -11.76 8.23 8.51
CA TRP A 32 -10.82 8.05 9.61
C TRP A 32 -9.81 9.18 9.63
N HIS A 33 -9.42 9.61 10.82
CA HIS A 33 -8.19 10.38 10.97
C HIS A 33 -7.00 9.48 10.70
N TYR A 34 -6.07 9.92 9.86
CA TYR A 34 -4.84 9.18 9.58
C TYR A 34 -3.64 9.89 10.18
N VAL A 35 -2.79 9.15 10.90
CA VAL A 35 -1.48 9.63 11.31
C VAL A 35 -0.58 9.70 10.07
N LEU A 36 -0.11 10.89 9.74
CA LEU A 36 0.79 11.14 8.61
C LEU A 36 2.26 11.11 9.02
N ALA A 37 2.57 11.57 10.23
CA ALA A 37 3.93 11.60 10.77
C ALA A 37 3.91 11.71 12.30
N ILE A 38 5.00 11.27 12.94
CA ILE A 38 5.30 11.55 14.34
C ILE A 38 6.40 12.62 14.34
N CYS A 39 6.17 13.75 15.02
CA CYS A 39 7.08 14.88 15.02
C CYS A 39 8.48 14.47 15.54
N GLY A 40 9.53 14.91 14.84
CA GLY A 40 10.91 14.60 15.20
C GLY A 40 11.38 13.18 14.83
N ARG A 41 10.58 12.39 14.11
CA ARG A 41 10.95 11.04 13.66
C ARG A 41 10.97 10.96 12.14
N GLU A 42 12.05 10.40 11.59
CA GLU A 42 12.15 10.09 10.17
C GLU A 42 11.88 8.60 9.94
N ARG A 43 11.03 8.30 8.95
CA ARG A 43 10.67 6.91 8.62
C ARG A 43 10.40 6.74 7.12
N SER A 44 10.70 5.55 6.62
CA SER A 44 10.31 5.05 5.31
C SER A 44 9.76 3.63 5.45
N LEU A 45 8.93 3.19 4.50
CA LEU A 45 8.28 1.88 4.49
C LEU A 45 9.28 0.72 4.56
N SER A 46 10.38 0.81 3.82
CA SER A 46 11.46 -0.18 3.78
C SER A 46 12.83 0.50 3.82
N LYS A 47 13.82 -0.26 4.28
CA LYS A 47 15.25 0.10 4.19
C LYS A 47 15.98 -0.57 3.01
N CYS A 48 15.28 -1.42 2.27
CA CYS A 48 15.81 -2.13 1.10
C CYS A 48 14.89 -1.93 -0.09
N GLY A 49 15.42 -2.21 -1.27
CA GLY A 49 14.74 -1.99 -2.54
C GLY A 49 14.64 -0.53 -2.94
N HIS A 50 14.24 -0.32 -4.19
CA HIS A 50 14.18 0.99 -4.86
C HIS A 50 12.81 1.29 -5.48
N ILE A 51 11.86 0.35 -5.40
CA ILE A 51 10.49 0.56 -5.88
C ILE A 51 9.73 1.48 -4.91
N MET A 52 9.10 2.52 -5.46
CA MET A 52 8.37 3.53 -4.67
C MET A 52 6.86 3.25 -4.62
N LYS A 53 6.30 3.19 -3.41
CA LYS A 53 4.85 3.24 -3.14
C LYS A 53 4.44 4.65 -2.74
N LEU A 54 3.16 4.96 -2.97
CA LEU A 54 2.60 6.30 -2.75
C LEU A 54 3.31 7.41 -3.57
N ARG A 55 3.79 7.04 -4.77
CA ARG A 55 4.67 7.83 -5.67
C ARG A 55 4.18 9.24 -5.98
N TYR A 56 2.86 9.46 -5.94
CA TYR A 56 2.24 10.75 -6.28
C TYR A 56 1.73 11.50 -5.04
N THR A 57 2.20 11.12 -3.86
CA THR A 57 1.85 11.77 -2.60
C THR A 57 3.12 12.28 -1.91
N PRO A 58 3.00 13.20 -0.94
CA PRO A 58 4.13 13.59 -0.09
C PRO A 58 4.67 12.46 0.82
N LEU A 59 3.94 11.35 0.96
CA LEU A 59 4.29 10.22 1.85
C LEU A 59 4.96 9.07 1.08
N GLN A 60 5.87 9.38 0.16
CA GLN A 60 6.53 8.35 -0.65
C GLN A 60 7.36 7.42 0.24
N GLY A 61 7.23 6.12 0.02
CA GLY A 61 8.02 5.12 0.74
C GLY A 61 8.56 4.08 -0.21
N ARG A 62 9.85 3.75 -0.05
CA ARG A 62 10.46 2.65 -0.80
C ARG A 62 10.02 1.30 -0.22
N THR A 63 9.92 0.30 -1.07
CA THR A 63 9.66 -1.10 -0.69
C THR A 63 10.62 -2.00 -1.44
N LEU A 64 10.92 -3.15 -0.85
CA LEU A 64 11.57 -4.24 -1.57
C LEU A 64 10.48 -5.07 -2.25
N SER A 65 10.36 -4.91 -3.57
CA SER A 65 9.42 -5.65 -4.39
C SER A 65 9.98 -7.02 -4.77
N VAL A 66 9.09 -7.97 -5.06
CA VAL A 66 9.45 -9.38 -5.24
C VAL A 66 10.36 -9.62 -6.46
N GLU A 67 10.26 -8.77 -7.47
CA GLU A 67 11.03 -8.80 -8.70
C GLU A 67 12.45 -8.22 -8.57
N GLU A 68 12.74 -7.44 -7.52
CA GLU A 68 14.05 -6.82 -7.35
C GLU A 68 15.13 -7.87 -7.01
N GLU A 69 16.37 -7.67 -7.48
CA GLU A 69 17.47 -8.64 -7.29
C GLU A 69 17.79 -8.94 -5.81
N GLU A 70 17.63 -7.94 -4.92
CA GLU A 70 17.84 -8.09 -3.47
C GLU A 70 16.70 -8.85 -2.77
N SER A 71 15.59 -9.14 -3.48
CA SER A 71 14.45 -9.85 -2.92
C SER A 71 14.80 -11.31 -2.65
N PRO A 72 14.41 -11.88 -1.48
CA PRO A 72 14.54 -13.32 -1.23
C PRO A 72 13.69 -14.16 -2.20
N TYR A 73 12.76 -13.55 -2.92
CA TYR A 73 11.89 -14.19 -3.90
C TYR A 73 12.31 -13.92 -5.35
N HIS A 74 13.44 -13.23 -5.59
CA HIS A 74 13.86 -12.83 -6.93
C HIS A 74 13.93 -14.01 -7.90
N GLU A 75 14.65 -15.08 -7.54
CA GLU A 75 14.81 -16.26 -8.39
C GLU A 75 13.49 -17.02 -8.61
N VAL A 76 12.59 -17.00 -7.62
CA VAL A 76 11.24 -17.59 -7.77
C VAL A 76 10.44 -16.80 -8.79
N MET A 77 10.42 -15.47 -8.68
CA MET A 77 9.69 -14.61 -9.61
C MET A 77 10.28 -14.64 -11.02
N LYS A 78 11.61 -14.65 -11.14
CA LYS A 78 12.33 -14.74 -12.40
C LYS A 78 12.11 -16.09 -13.11
N GLY A 79 12.03 -17.17 -12.34
CA GLY A 79 11.76 -18.52 -12.85
C GLY A 79 10.28 -18.81 -13.13
N ALA A 80 9.36 -17.96 -12.68
CA ALA A 80 7.93 -18.17 -12.87
C ALA A 80 7.53 -17.98 -14.35
N GLN A 81 7.11 -19.06 -15.00
CA GLN A 81 6.69 -19.04 -16.41
C GLN A 81 5.18 -19.24 -16.61
N SER A 82 4.46 -19.67 -15.57
CA SER A 82 3.02 -19.87 -15.65
C SER A 82 2.36 -19.67 -14.29
N LEU A 83 1.05 -19.43 -14.32
CA LEU A 83 0.17 -19.45 -13.16
C LEU A 83 -0.58 -20.78 -13.05
N GLN A 84 -0.02 -21.87 -13.60
CA GLN A 84 -0.59 -23.22 -13.52
C GLN A 84 -2.04 -23.32 -14.04
N GLY A 85 -2.36 -22.54 -15.08
CA GLY A 85 -3.71 -22.50 -15.66
C GLY A 85 -4.71 -21.63 -14.89
N LEU A 86 -4.28 -20.86 -13.89
CA LEU A 86 -5.13 -19.90 -13.18
C LEU A 86 -5.77 -18.91 -14.18
N PRO A 87 -7.10 -18.82 -14.27
CA PRO A 87 -7.76 -17.83 -15.10
C PRO A 87 -7.39 -16.41 -14.64
N VAL A 88 -6.90 -15.58 -15.57
CA VAL A 88 -6.59 -14.18 -15.32
C VAL A 88 -7.49 -13.32 -16.19
N ALA A 89 -8.18 -12.37 -15.56
CA ALA A 89 -8.99 -11.38 -16.24
C ALA A 89 -8.42 -9.98 -15.99
N VAL A 90 -8.40 -9.14 -17.02
CA VAL A 90 -7.98 -7.75 -16.93
C VAL A 90 -9.16 -6.87 -17.30
N GLY A 91 -9.49 -5.94 -16.40
CA GLY A 91 -10.58 -4.99 -16.59
C GLY A 91 -10.23 -3.63 -16.00
N THR A 92 -11.04 -2.63 -16.33
CA THR A 92 -10.99 -1.33 -15.67
C THR A 92 -11.48 -1.44 -14.22
N LEU A 93 -11.17 -0.42 -13.41
CA LEU A 93 -11.36 -0.49 -11.95
C LEU A 93 -12.83 -0.67 -11.52
N HIS A 94 -13.77 -0.05 -12.22
CA HIS A 94 -15.14 0.07 -11.75
C HIS A 94 -16.06 -0.94 -12.43
N SER A 95 -16.79 -1.71 -11.62
CA SER A 95 -17.92 -2.55 -12.05
C SER A 95 -17.59 -3.70 -13.02
N MET A 96 -16.31 -4.09 -13.14
CA MET A 96 -15.90 -5.19 -14.01
C MET A 96 -16.07 -6.58 -13.39
N LEU A 97 -16.27 -6.69 -12.07
CA LEU A 97 -16.38 -7.99 -11.41
C LEU A 97 -17.57 -8.83 -11.91
N ALA A 98 -18.76 -8.23 -12.00
CA ALA A 98 -19.97 -8.93 -12.46
C ALA A 98 -19.86 -9.46 -13.90
N PRO A 99 -19.47 -8.65 -14.92
CA PRO A 99 -19.28 -9.17 -16.27
C PRO A 99 -18.16 -10.21 -16.37
N LEU A 100 -17.05 -10.04 -15.63
CA LEU A 100 -15.97 -11.05 -15.61
C LEU A 100 -16.43 -12.37 -15.01
N ALA A 101 -17.20 -12.34 -13.91
CA ALA A 101 -17.76 -13.53 -13.29
C ALA A 101 -18.73 -14.27 -14.23
N TRP A 102 -19.43 -13.56 -15.12
CA TRP A 102 -20.28 -14.17 -16.13
C TRP A 102 -19.48 -14.88 -17.24
N THR A 103 -18.30 -14.36 -17.59
CA THR A 103 -17.48 -14.94 -18.68
C THR A 103 -16.68 -16.18 -18.28
N ILE A 104 -16.47 -16.39 -16.97
CA ILE A 104 -15.75 -17.53 -16.42
C ILE A 104 -16.81 -18.51 -15.89
N GLN A 105 -17.35 -19.35 -16.78
CA GLN A 105 -18.22 -20.49 -16.44
C GLN A 105 -17.41 -21.79 -16.35
#